data_AF-A0A842JGK6-F1
#
_entry.id   AF-A0A842JGK6-F1
#
_cell.length_a   1.000
_cell.length_b   1.000
_cell.length_c   1.000
_cell.angle_alpha   90.00
_cell.angle_beta   90.00
_cell.angle_gamma   90.00
#
_symmetry.space_group_name_H-M   'P 1'
#
loop_
_entity.id
_entity.type
_entity.pdbx_description
1 polymer ?
#
loop_
_entity_poly.entity_id
_entity_poly.type
_entity_poly.pdbx_seq_one_letter_code
_entity_poly.pdbx_strand_id
1 'polypeptide(L)'
;MNPKKRVIELTKSHNPNPASNRPPVALSALLAQTARVEARELEPLARVFDDDATRAVKIAAVSRLADTLPLVALAASDAPAYLRKDALLRLDELLDGKPLSRVDLERLVPCLRDKDLIAYAVVLMDIADFDWCARCDSGTVDALCLALHECQGLHETVLLEDTFAHLMHARPDLGRSLRACSPGELHLKAMYMPVVANNVVYIDLTREDNVA
;
A
#
# COMPACT_ATOMS: atom_id res chain seq x y z
N MET A 1 52.84 2.73 -37.01
CA MET A 1 51.93 3.89 -36.89
C MET A 1 50.51 3.35 -36.74
N ASN A 2 49.92 3.56 -35.57
CA ASN A 2 48.67 2.93 -35.12
C ASN A 2 47.61 4.04 -34.98
N PRO A 3 46.44 3.94 -35.64
CA PRO A 3 45.29 4.74 -35.20
C PRO A 3 44.03 3.89 -34.98
N LYS A 4 43.70 3.77 -33.69
CA LYS A 4 42.38 3.96 -33.07
C LYS A 4 41.25 2.99 -33.45
N LYS A 5 41.09 1.96 -32.60
CA LYS A 5 39.80 1.35 -32.27
C LYS A 5 38.78 2.45 -31.95
N ARG A 6 37.72 2.56 -32.76
CA ARG A 6 36.55 3.41 -32.49
C ARG A 6 35.57 2.59 -31.65
N VAL A 7 35.50 2.92 -30.37
CA VAL A 7 34.41 2.50 -29.48
C VAL A 7 33.15 3.21 -29.96
N ILE A 8 32.15 2.44 -30.38
CA ILE A 8 30.81 2.95 -30.69
C ILE A 8 30.00 2.76 -29.41
N GLU A 9 30.06 3.76 -28.52
CA GLU A 9 29.02 3.99 -27.53
C GLU A 9 27.89 4.73 -28.24
N LEU A 10 26.80 4.04 -28.55
CA LEU A 10 25.51 4.69 -28.81
C LEU A 10 24.56 4.38 -27.66
N THR A 11 24.64 5.28 -26.67
CA THR A 11 23.50 5.94 -26.02
C THR A 11 22.27 5.07 -25.72
N LYS A 12 22.24 4.56 -24.47
CA LYS A 12 20.99 4.32 -23.75
C LYS A 12 20.14 5.59 -23.76
N SER A 13 18.98 5.56 -24.42
CA SER A 13 17.91 6.51 -24.17
C SER A 13 17.26 6.17 -22.83
N HIS A 14 17.88 6.63 -21.74
CA HIS A 14 17.23 6.62 -20.44
C HIS A 14 16.38 7.89 -20.38
N ASN A 15 15.09 7.77 -20.69
CA ASN A 15 14.10 8.77 -20.27
C ASN A 15 14.03 8.68 -18.74
N PRO A 16 14.50 9.68 -17.98
CA PRO A 16 14.17 9.72 -16.57
C PRO A 16 12.73 10.21 -16.48
N ASN A 17 11.84 9.34 -15.98
CA ASN A 17 10.58 9.79 -15.37
C ASN A 17 10.91 10.95 -14.42
N PRO A 18 10.09 12.02 -14.37
CA PRO A 18 10.30 13.09 -13.40
C PRO A 18 10.09 12.49 -12.01
N ALA A 19 11.20 12.11 -11.38
CA ALA A 19 11.24 11.74 -9.99
C ALA A 19 10.57 12.86 -9.21
N SER A 20 9.63 12.46 -8.35
CA SER A 20 8.96 13.29 -7.37
C SER A 20 9.97 14.22 -6.69
N ASN A 21 10.02 15.49 -7.11
CA ASN A 21 10.82 16.55 -6.50
C ASN A 21 10.17 17.02 -5.17
N ARG A 22 9.73 16.08 -4.33
CA ARG A 22 9.40 16.41 -2.94
C ARG A 22 10.70 16.35 -2.15
N PRO A 23 11.06 17.40 -1.39
CA PRO A 23 12.16 17.29 -0.46
C PRO A 23 11.86 16.13 0.50
N PRO A 24 12.87 15.34 0.89
CA PRO A 24 12.70 14.35 1.93
C PRO A 24 12.07 15.02 3.13
N VAL A 25 11.03 14.42 3.73
CA VAL A 25 10.53 14.91 5.00
C VAL A 25 11.61 14.55 6.01
N ALA A 26 12.55 15.47 6.19
CA ALA A 26 13.63 15.32 7.14
C ALA A 26 13.02 15.05 8.52
N LEU A 27 13.70 14.24 9.34
CA LEU A 27 13.38 14.04 10.75
C LEU A 27 12.97 15.34 11.45
N SER A 28 13.61 16.47 11.10
CA SER A 28 13.29 17.81 11.59
C SER A 28 11.90 18.33 11.20
N ALA A 29 11.37 18.02 10.02
CA ALA A 29 10.01 18.36 9.59
C ALA A 29 8.95 17.46 10.25
N LEU A 30 9.29 16.19 10.52
CA LEU A 30 8.47 15.30 11.32
C LEU A 30 8.45 15.79 12.78
N LEU A 31 9.64 16.05 13.36
CA LEU A 31 9.85 16.56 14.72
C LEU A 31 9.18 17.93 14.97
N ALA A 32 9.22 18.82 13.97
CA ALA A 32 8.54 20.12 14.05
C ALA A 32 7.01 20.00 14.00
N GLN A 33 6.47 19.03 13.26
CA GLN A 33 5.03 18.73 13.26
C GLN A 33 4.62 17.99 14.54
N THR A 34 5.54 17.23 15.12
CA THR A 34 5.38 16.46 16.35
C THR A 34 5.83 17.24 17.58
N ALA A 35 5.79 18.58 17.60
CA ALA A 35 6.17 19.37 18.79
C ALA A 35 5.33 19.09 20.06
N ARG A 36 4.36 18.17 19.96
CA ARG A 36 3.53 17.63 21.05
C ARG A 36 3.78 16.14 21.34
N VAL A 37 4.72 15.50 20.65
CA VAL A 37 5.00 14.07 20.85
C VAL A 37 5.69 13.89 22.19
N GLU A 38 5.14 12.97 22.98
CA GLU A 38 5.64 12.67 24.31
C GLU A 38 7.07 12.12 24.23
N ALA A 39 7.87 12.39 25.27
CA ALA A 39 9.26 11.93 25.34
C ALA A 39 9.42 10.41 25.13
N ARG A 40 8.37 9.63 25.44
CA ARG A 40 8.30 8.17 25.24
C ARG A 40 8.41 7.74 23.78
N GLU A 41 8.04 8.59 22.82
CA GLU A 41 8.06 8.24 21.40
C GLU A 41 9.33 8.70 20.67
N LEU A 42 10.15 9.53 21.31
CA LEU A 42 11.39 10.03 20.71
C LEU A 42 12.39 8.91 20.45
N GLU A 43 12.49 7.92 21.34
CA GLU A 43 13.39 6.77 21.14
C GLU A 43 12.94 5.87 19.98
N PRO A 44 11.67 5.42 19.89
CA PRO A 44 11.17 4.74 18.70
C PRO A 44 11.40 5.53 17.41
N LEU A 45 11.09 6.83 17.39
CA LEU A 45 11.31 7.67 16.21
C LEU A 45 12.79 7.71 15.82
N ALA A 46 13.70 7.94 16.77
CA ALA A 46 15.13 7.94 16.49
C ALA A 46 15.58 6.63 15.82
N ARG A 47 15.07 5.48 16.27
CA ARG A 47 15.40 4.17 15.68
C ARG A 47 14.81 3.94 14.29
N VAL A 48 13.66 4.56 13.96
CA VAL A 48 13.08 4.47 12.60
C VAL A 48 14.00 5.16 11.59
N PHE A 49 14.55 6.31 11.96
CA PHE A 49 15.38 7.15 11.09
C PHE A 49 16.89 6.91 11.24
N ASP A 50 17.30 5.97 12.10
CA ASP A 50 18.69 5.54 12.20
C ASP A 50 19.09 4.75 10.94
N ASP A 51 20.02 5.28 10.16
CA ASP A 51 20.49 4.67 8.90
C ASP A 51 21.24 3.36 9.14
N ASP A 52 21.84 3.17 10.32
CA ASP A 52 22.57 1.96 10.69
C ASP A 52 21.63 0.87 11.25
N ALA A 53 20.37 1.22 11.57
CA ALA A 53 19.41 0.27 12.10
C ALA A 53 18.92 -0.69 11.01
N THR A 54 18.90 -1.98 11.35
CA THR A 54 18.37 -3.02 10.46
C THR A 54 16.88 -2.84 10.21
N ARG A 55 16.39 -3.36 9.07
CA ARG A 55 14.95 -3.37 8.73
C ARG A 55 14.09 -3.84 9.91
N ALA A 56 14.43 -4.96 10.52
CA ALA A 56 13.67 -5.52 11.65
C ALA A 56 13.61 -4.56 12.86
N VAL A 57 14.70 -3.85 13.15
CA VAL A 57 14.74 -2.86 14.23
C VAL A 57 13.82 -1.68 13.94
N LYS A 58 13.79 -1.22 12.69
CA LYS A 58 12.91 -0.11 12.28
C LYS A 58 11.44 -0.52 12.34
N ILE A 59 11.08 -1.72 11.87
CA ILE A 59 9.71 -2.27 11.99
C ILE A 59 9.29 -2.37 13.46
N ALA A 60 10.16 -2.93 14.32
CA ALA A 60 9.91 -3.01 15.76
C ALA A 60 9.85 -1.63 16.44
N ALA A 61 10.44 -0.60 15.84
CA ALA A 61 10.31 0.77 16.32
C ALA A 61 8.95 1.37 15.94
N VAL A 62 8.47 1.15 14.71
CA VAL A 62 7.13 1.58 14.28
C VAL A 62 6.04 0.95 15.15
N SER A 63 6.13 -0.35 15.46
CA SER A 63 5.13 -1.03 16.29
C SER A 63 5.05 -0.51 17.74
N ARG A 64 6.09 0.18 18.21
CA ARG A 64 6.11 0.82 19.54
C ARG A 64 5.53 2.23 19.56
N LEU A 65 5.30 2.84 18.40
CA LEU A 65 4.60 4.12 18.34
C LEU A 65 3.15 3.91 18.79
N ALA A 66 2.68 4.84 19.62
CA ALA A 66 1.36 4.81 20.25
C ALA A 66 0.49 5.99 19.82
N ASP A 67 1.11 7.08 19.34
CA ASP A 67 0.43 8.27 18.87
C ASP A 67 0.25 8.23 17.35
N THR A 68 -0.93 8.63 16.89
CA THR A 68 -1.31 8.59 15.46
C THR A 68 -0.55 9.63 14.62
N LEU A 69 -0.20 10.77 15.19
CA LEU A 69 0.42 11.88 14.47
C LEU A 69 1.78 11.51 13.84
N PRO A 70 2.76 10.95 14.58
CA PRO A 70 4.02 10.51 13.98
C PRO A 70 3.83 9.38 12.97
N LEU A 71 2.86 8.49 13.16
CA LEU A 71 2.55 7.43 12.19
C LEU A 71 1.98 7.98 10.88
N VAL A 72 1.06 8.94 10.95
CA VAL A 72 0.53 9.64 9.76
C VAL A 72 1.66 10.37 9.02
N ALA A 73 2.53 11.05 9.77
CA ALA A 73 3.66 11.75 9.19
C ALA A 73 4.65 10.78 8.52
N LEU A 74 4.92 9.63 9.15
CA LEU A 74 5.77 8.58 8.59
C LEU A 74 5.16 7.99 7.32
N ALA A 75 3.87 7.64 7.33
CA ALA A 75 3.16 7.12 6.17
C ALA A 75 3.14 8.11 4.98
N ALA A 76 3.01 9.40 5.27
CA ALA A 76 3.01 10.47 4.27
C ALA A 76 4.42 10.94 3.83
N SER A 77 5.49 10.44 4.46
CA SER A 77 6.87 10.80 4.15
C SER A 77 7.39 10.11 2.89
N ASP A 78 8.66 10.36 2.57
CA ASP A 78 9.44 9.67 1.55
C ASP A 78 10.24 8.47 2.09
N ALA A 79 9.93 8.01 3.31
CA ALA A 79 10.51 6.79 3.86
C ALA A 79 10.29 5.58 2.93
N PRO A 80 11.14 4.53 3.03
CA PRO A 80 10.93 3.29 2.29
C PRO A 80 9.50 2.75 2.43
N ALA A 81 8.94 2.24 1.33
CA ALA A 81 7.54 1.78 1.26
C ALA A 81 7.16 0.82 2.39
N TYR A 82 8.07 -0.08 2.80
CA TYR A 82 7.79 -1.00 3.90
C TYR A 82 7.54 -0.30 5.24
N LEU A 83 8.24 0.80 5.56
CA LEU A 83 8.00 1.57 6.79
C LEU A 83 6.69 2.35 6.71
N ARG A 84 6.40 2.90 5.54
CA ARG A 84 5.15 3.61 5.29
C ARG A 84 3.95 2.66 5.41
N LYS A 85 4.08 1.44 4.88
CA LYS A 85 3.10 0.35 5.00
C LYS A 85 2.91 -0.06 6.46
N ASP A 86 3.99 -0.31 7.19
CA ASP A 86 3.92 -0.66 8.62
C ASP A 86 3.30 0.46 9.46
N ALA A 87 3.52 1.73 9.09
CA ALA A 87 2.87 2.86 9.75
C ALA A 87 1.35 2.90 9.53
N LEU A 88 0.89 2.61 8.31
CA LEU A 88 -0.55 2.51 7.99
C LEU A 88 -1.22 1.35 8.73
N LEU A 89 -0.57 0.19 8.76
CA LEU A 89 -1.04 -0.97 9.54
C LEU A 89 -1.13 -0.64 11.03
N ARG A 90 -0.09 0.01 11.57
CA ARG A 90 -0.07 0.40 12.97
C ARG A 90 -1.16 1.44 13.31
N LEU A 91 -1.47 2.35 12.37
CA LEU A 91 -2.59 3.27 12.52
C LEU A 91 -3.91 2.52 12.63
N ASP A 92 -4.16 1.57 11.73
CA ASP A 92 -5.39 0.76 11.74
C ASP A 92 -5.56 0.02 13.07
N GLU A 93 -4.48 -0.62 13.56
CA GLU A 93 -4.44 -1.28 14.87
C GLU A 93 -4.75 -0.36 16.04
N LEU A 94 -4.17 0.85 16.07
CA LEU A 94 -4.34 1.79 17.19
C LEU A 94 -5.71 2.45 17.21
N LEU A 95 -6.27 2.67 16.03
CA LEU A 95 -7.57 3.30 15.87
C LEU A 95 -8.70 2.33 16.25
N ASP A 96 -8.53 1.04 15.98
CA ASP A 96 -9.53 0.00 16.30
C ASP A 96 -10.92 0.39 15.79
N GLY A 97 -10.99 0.79 14.51
CA GLY A 97 -12.20 1.27 13.85
C GLY A 97 -12.61 2.71 14.16
N LYS A 98 -11.83 3.47 14.96
CA LYS A 98 -12.08 4.92 15.15
C LYS A 98 -11.55 5.72 13.96
N PRO A 99 -12.28 6.74 13.50
CA PRO A 99 -11.86 7.52 12.34
C PRO A 99 -10.67 8.44 12.67
N LEU A 100 -9.74 8.58 11.73
CA LEU A 100 -8.72 9.62 11.77
C LEU A 100 -9.33 11.01 11.55
N SER A 101 -8.61 12.04 12.00
CA SER A 101 -9.02 13.40 11.69
C SER A 101 -8.94 13.65 10.18
N ARG A 102 -9.86 14.46 9.65
CA ARG A 102 -9.86 14.81 8.22
C ARG A 102 -8.55 15.42 7.75
N VAL A 103 -7.89 16.20 8.62
CA VAL A 103 -6.59 16.82 8.30
C VAL A 103 -5.51 15.75 8.11
N ASP A 104 -5.54 14.69 8.91
CA ASP A 104 -4.60 13.57 8.79
C ASP A 104 -4.89 12.72 7.56
N LEU A 105 -6.17 12.49 7.23
CA LEU A 105 -6.55 11.76 6.02
C LEU A 105 -6.10 12.48 4.74
N GLU A 106 -6.24 13.81 4.67
CA GLU A 106 -5.73 14.60 3.55
C GLU A 106 -4.20 14.45 3.38
N ARG A 107 -3.44 14.21 4.48
CA ARG A 107 -2.00 13.92 4.40
C ARG A 107 -1.69 12.55 3.81
N LEU A 108 -2.62 11.60 3.92
CA LEU A 108 -2.46 10.24 3.39
C LEU A 108 -2.88 10.11 1.93
N VAL A 109 -3.52 11.11 1.32
CA VAL A 109 -3.89 11.11 -0.11
C VAL A 109 -2.74 10.70 -1.05
N PRO A 110 -1.47 11.11 -0.86
CA PRO A 110 -0.37 10.66 -1.70
C PRO A 110 -0.14 9.14 -1.67
N CYS A 111 -0.53 8.43 -0.62
CA CYS A 111 -0.44 6.97 -0.52
C CYS A 111 -1.34 6.27 -1.56
N LEU A 112 -2.39 6.94 -2.05
CA LEU A 112 -3.26 6.42 -3.12
C LEU A 112 -2.53 6.30 -4.47
N ARG A 113 -1.31 6.83 -4.61
CA ARG A 113 -0.49 6.72 -5.83
C ARG A 113 0.67 5.73 -5.67
N ASP A 114 0.67 4.97 -4.59
CA ASP A 114 1.72 4.03 -4.26
C ASP A 114 1.12 2.62 -4.20
N LYS A 115 1.60 1.73 -5.08
CA LYS A 115 1.05 0.39 -5.25
C LYS A 115 1.13 -0.44 -3.96
N ASP A 116 2.14 -0.17 -3.12
CA ASP A 116 2.37 -0.93 -1.88
C ASP A 116 1.54 -0.39 -0.70
N LEU A 117 0.89 0.77 -0.87
CA LEU A 117 0.21 1.49 0.21
C LEU A 117 -1.29 1.72 -0.04
N ILE A 118 -1.72 1.74 -1.30
CA ILE A 118 -3.09 2.14 -1.70
C ILE A 118 -4.17 1.35 -0.94
N ALA A 119 -4.04 0.03 -0.83
CA ALA A 119 -5.01 -0.82 -0.12
C ALA A 119 -5.18 -0.40 1.34
N TYR A 120 -4.06 -0.16 2.05
CA TYR A 120 -4.07 0.19 3.47
C TYR A 120 -4.53 1.63 3.72
N ALA A 121 -4.19 2.55 2.81
CA ALA A 121 -4.66 3.92 2.89
C ALA A 121 -6.19 4.02 2.69
N VAL A 122 -6.73 3.24 1.76
CA VAL A 122 -8.18 3.20 1.49
C VAL A 122 -8.95 2.69 2.70
N VAL A 123 -8.49 1.63 3.38
CA VAL A 123 -9.12 1.13 4.62
C VAL A 123 -9.29 2.24 5.66
N LEU A 124 -8.23 3.01 5.95
CA LEU A 124 -8.29 4.12 6.90
C LEU A 124 -9.23 5.25 6.45
N MET A 125 -9.32 5.49 5.14
CA MET A 125 -10.19 6.52 4.56
C MET A 125 -11.67 6.08 4.57
N ASP A 126 -11.95 4.80 4.31
CA ASP A 126 -13.29 4.23 4.33
C ASP A 126 -13.86 4.21 5.76
N ILE A 127 -13.07 3.82 6.76
CA ILE A 127 -13.46 3.89 8.18
C ILE A 127 -13.91 5.30 8.58
N ALA A 128 -13.35 6.32 7.94
CA ALA A 128 -13.63 7.72 8.23
C ALA A 128 -14.63 8.40 7.27
N ASP A 129 -15.29 7.64 6.39
CA ASP A 129 -16.19 8.15 5.34
C ASP A 129 -15.54 9.27 4.51
N PHE A 130 -14.22 9.19 4.29
CA PHE A 130 -13.48 10.19 3.54
C PHE A 130 -13.61 9.93 2.04
N ASP A 131 -14.04 10.95 1.29
CA ASP A 131 -14.19 10.88 -0.17
C ASP A 131 -12.84 10.86 -0.89
N TRP A 132 -12.15 9.72 -0.79
CA TRP A 132 -10.87 9.45 -1.43
C TRP A 132 -11.02 9.30 -2.95
N CYS A 133 -12.16 8.83 -3.44
CA CYS A 133 -12.46 8.72 -4.86
C CYS A 133 -12.38 10.08 -5.58
N ALA A 134 -12.83 11.15 -4.95
CA ALA A 134 -12.69 12.51 -5.48
C ALA A 134 -11.23 13.01 -5.53
N ARG A 135 -10.30 12.36 -4.81
CA ARG A 135 -8.87 12.67 -4.81
C ARG A 135 -8.07 11.85 -5.82
N CYS A 136 -8.67 10.81 -6.41
CA CYS A 136 -8.00 9.94 -7.38
C CYS A 136 -7.80 10.63 -8.74
N ASP A 137 -6.71 10.25 -9.39
CA ASP A 137 -6.41 10.63 -10.77
C ASP A 137 -5.79 9.45 -11.53
N SER A 138 -5.24 9.70 -12.73
CA SER A 138 -4.60 8.65 -13.52
C SER A 138 -3.44 7.98 -12.79
N GLY A 139 -2.71 8.71 -11.93
CA GLY A 139 -1.62 8.12 -11.15
C GLY A 139 -2.12 7.13 -10.09
N THR A 140 -3.30 7.38 -9.51
CA THR A 140 -3.96 6.41 -8.63
C THR A 140 -4.40 5.16 -9.39
N VAL A 141 -4.93 5.33 -10.60
CA VAL A 141 -5.28 4.19 -11.47
C VAL A 141 -4.04 3.34 -11.73
N ASP A 142 -2.94 3.94 -12.20
CA ASP A 142 -1.70 3.22 -12.49
C ASP A 142 -1.19 2.43 -11.27
N ALA A 143 -1.19 3.05 -10.09
CA ALA A 143 -0.78 2.40 -8.85
C ALA A 143 -1.70 1.22 -8.48
N LEU A 144 -3.01 1.38 -8.59
CA LEU A 144 -3.98 0.32 -8.32
C LEU A 144 -3.83 -0.86 -9.30
N CYS A 145 -3.61 -0.56 -10.58
CA CYS A 145 -3.38 -1.59 -11.60
C CYS A 145 -2.12 -2.41 -11.32
N LEU A 146 -1.03 -1.73 -10.95
CA LEU A 146 0.22 -2.39 -10.55
C LEU A 146 0.03 -3.23 -9.29
N ALA A 147 -0.68 -2.70 -8.28
CA ALA A 147 -0.96 -3.42 -7.04
C ALA A 147 -1.75 -4.71 -7.31
N LEU A 148 -2.82 -4.65 -8.10
CA LEU A 148 -3.61 -5.82 -8.49
C LEU A 148 -2.81 -6.86 -9.28
N HIS A 149 -1.88 -6.43 -10.13
CA HIS A 149 -1.04 -7.33 -10.92
C HIS A 149 0.04 -8.03 -10.07
N GLU A 150 0.62 -7.32 -9.10
CA GLU A 150 1.72 -7.83 -8.28
C GLU A 150 1.27 -8.45 -6.95
N CYS A 151 -0.02 -8.36 -6.60
CA CYS A 151 -0.55 -8.87 -5.34
C CYS A 151 -0.37 -10.40 -5.25
N GLN A 152 0.15 -10.86 -4.11
CA GLN A 152 0.34 -12.28 -3.81
C GLN A 152 -0.46 -12.74 -2.58
N GLY A 153 -1.02 -11.80 -1.80
CA GLY A 153 -1.70 -12.10 -0.54
C GLY A 153 -3.22 -12.02 -0.67
N LEU A 154 -3.94 -13.05 -0.20
CA LEU A 154 -5.40 -13.11 -0.28
C LEU A 154 -6.09 -11.88 0.33
N HIS A 155 -5.66 -11.46 1.52
CA HIS A 155 -6.25 -10.30 2.20
C HIS A 155 -6.04 -9.00 1.43
N GLU A 156 -4.84 -8.79 0.91
CA GLU A 156 -4.50 -7.61 0.11
C GLU A 156 -5.27 -7.60 -1.22
N THR A 157 -5.46 -8.78 -1.85
CA THR A 157 -6.30 -8.90 -3.06
C THR A 157 -7.73 -8.44 -2.81
N VAL A 158 -8.35 -8.86 -1.71
CA VAL A 158 -9.74 -8.46 -1.39
C VAL A 158 -9.85 -6.95 -1.24
N LEU A 159 -8.92 -6.31 -0.53
CA LEU A 159 -8.90 -4.86 -0.36
C LEU A 159 -8.73 -4.12 -1.70
N LEU A 160 -7.84 -4.63 -2.56
CA LEU A 160 -7.57 -4.02 -3.86
C LEU A 160 -8.74 -4.19 -4.84
N GLU A 161 -9.41 -5.35 -4.84
CA GLU A 161 -10.60 -5.58 -5.67
C GLU A 161 -11.77 -4.69 -5.25
N ASP A 162 -11.98 -4.52 -3.94
CA ASP A 162 -13.01 -3.62 -3.42
C ASP A 162 -12.69 -2.15 -3.76
N THR A 163 -11.42 -1.73 -3.57
CA THR A 163 -10.92 -0.42 -3.99
C THR A 163 -11.18 -0.19 -5.49
N PHE A 164 -10.91 -1.18 -6.32
CA PHE A 164 -11.15 -1.11 -7.77
C PHE A 164 -12.64 -0.96 -8.10
N ALA A 165 -13.50 -1.77 -7.48
CA ALA A 165 -14.94 -1.70 -7.70
C ALA A 165 -15.49 -0.33 -7.28
N HIS A 166 -15.14 0.16 -6.09
CA HIS A 166 -15.58 1.44 -5.58
C HIS A 166 -15.15 2.59 -6.52
N LEU A 167 -13.87 2.62 -6.93
CA LEU A 167 -13.37 3.65 -7.83
C LEU A 167 -14.02 3.60 -9.22
N MET A 168 -14.25 2.39 -9.76
CA MET A 168 -14.97 2.20 -11.02
C MET A 168 -16.39 2.78 -11.00
N HIS A 169 -17.08 2.67 -9.86
CA HIS A 169 -18.43 3.21 -9.69
C HIS A 169 -18.43 4.72 -9.43
N ALA A 170 -17.54 5.20 -8.56
CA ALA A 170 -17.49 6.61 -8.15
C ALA A 170 -16.87 7.54 -9.20
N ARG A 171 -15.93 7.04 -10.03
CA ARG A 171 -15.20 7.83 -11.04
C ARG A 171 -15.32 7.23 -12.45
N PRO A 172 -16.50 7.33 -13.10
CA PRO A 172 -16.71 6.82 -14.46
C PRO A 172 -15.74 7.40 -15.51
N ASP A 173 -15.24 8.62 -15.28
CA ASP A 173 -14.24 9.29 -16.10
C ASP A 173 -12.90 8.53 -16.12
N LEU A 174 -12.52 7.89 -15.01
CA LEU A 174 -11.34 7.02 -14.90
C LEU A 174 -11.61 5.58 -15.37
N GLY A 175 -12.89 5.21 -15.52
CA GLY A 175 -13.31 3.84 -15.79
C GLY A 175 -12.83 3.25 -17.11
N ARG A 176 -12.42 4.08 -18.09
CA ARG A 176 -11.77 3.56 -19.32
C ARG A 176 -10.35 3.05 -19.03
N SER A 177 -9.57 3.81 -18.25
CA SER A 177 -8.20 3.44 -17.87
C SER A 177 -8.19 2.23 -16.94
N LEU A 178 -9.08 2.21 -15.94
CA LEU A 178 -9.24 1.07 -15.03
C LEU A 178 -9.63 -0.22 -15.77
N ARG A 179 -10.53 -0.15 -16.75
CA ARG A 179 -10.86 -1.31 -17.59
C ARG A 179 -9.73 -1.76 -18.50
N ALA A 180 -8.89 -0.84 -18.97
CA ALA A 180 -7.70 -1.19 -19.73
C ALA A 180 -6.63 -1.90 -18.87
N CYS A 181 -6.62 -1.61 -17.57
CA CYS A 181 -5.83 -2.33 -16.59
C CYS A 181 -6.45 -3.65 -16.11
N SER A 182 -7.73 -3.88 -16.39
CA SER A 182 -8.42 -5.08 -15.93
C SER A 182 -7.61 -6.29 -16.38
N PRO A 183 -7.12 -7.12 -15.44
CA PRO A 183 -6.49 -8.37 -15.80
C PRO A 183 -7.61 -9.29 -16.29
N GLY A 184 -8.02 -9.09 -17.55
CA GLY A 184 -9.23 -9.64 -18.16
C GLY A 184 -9.31 -11.16 -18.19
N GLU A 185 -8.35 -11.87 -17.60
CA GLU A 185 -8.29 -13.32 -17.54
C GLU A 185 -7.83 -13.92 -16.19
N LEU A 186 -7.41 -13.14 -15.17
CA LEU A 186 -6.63 -13.71 -14.05
C LEU A 186 -7.33 -13.92 -12.69
N HIS A 187 -8.46 -13.29 -12.34
CA HIS A 187 -9.03 -13.48 -10.97
C HIS A 187 -10.50 -13.94 -10.90
N LEU A 188 -11.38 -13.50 -11.81
CA LEU A 188 -12.79 -13.91 -11.74
C LEU A 188 -13.04 -15.39 -12.08
N LYS A 189 -12.12 -16.05 -12.79
CA LYS A 189 -12.24 -17.49 -13.10
C LYS A 189 -11.76 -18.40 -11.96
N ALA A 190 -10.88 -17.94 -11.08
CA ALA A 190 -10.36 -18.77 -9.99
C ALA A 190 -11.24 -18.72 -8.74
N MET A 191 -11.94 -17.60 -8.48
CA MET A 191 -12.78 -17.43 -7.29
C MET A 191 -14.22 -17.96 -7.47
N TYR A 192 -14.71 -18.04 -8.71
CA TYR A 192 -16.06 -18.50 -9.05
C TYR A 192 -16.10 -19.66 -10.05
N MET A 193 -15.04 -20.47 -10.16
CA MET A 193 -15.24 -21.80 -10.72
C MET A 193 -15.93 -22.65 -9.66
N PRO A 194 -17.20 -23.08 -9.84
CA PRO A 194 -17.74 -24.13 -8.98
C PRO A 194 -16.76 -25.29 -9.06
N VAL A 195 -16.32 -25.79 -7.91
CA VAL A 195 -15.58 -27.04 -7.85
C VAL A 195 -16.48 -28.09 -8.48
N VAL A 196 -16.23 -28.42 -9.75
CA VAL A 196 -16.85 -29.58 -10.39
C VAL A 196 -16.13 -30.78 -9.78
N ALA A 197 -16.65 -31.21 -8.63
CA ALA A 197 -16.16 -32.34 -7.86
C ALA A 197 -16.46 -33.64 -8.62
N ASN A 198 -15.72 -33.91 -9.70
CA ASN A 198 -15.86 -35.17 -10.42
C ASN A 198 -15.28 -36.36 -9.64
N ASN A 199 -14.70 -36.17 -8.45
CA ASN A 199 -14.16 -37.25 -7.61
C ASN A 199 -14.12 -36.93 -6.10
N VAL A 200 -15.12 -36.22 -5.55
CA VAL A 200 -15.23 -36.10 -4.08
C VAL A 200 -16.17 -37.19 -3.59
N VAL A 201 -15.61 -38.21 -2.95
CA VAL A 201 -16.37 -39.18 -2.16
C VAL A 201 -16.77 -38.48 -0.86
N TYR A 202 -18.06 -38.21 -0.69
CA TYR A 202 -18.60 -37.76 0.59
C TYR A 202 -18.69 -38.96 1.53
N ILE A 203 -17.81 -38.99 2.55
CA ILE A 203 -17.95 -39.93 3.67
C ILE A 203 -18.92 -39.30 4.66
N ASP A 204 -20.09 -39.91 4.78
CA ASP A 204 -21.07 -39.57 5.81
C ASP A 204 -20.59 -40.10 7.16
N LEU A 205 -20.17 -39.19 8.05
CA LEU A 205 -19.69 -39.48 9.39
C LEU A 205 -20.82 -39.83 10.38
N THR A 206 -22.08 -39.81 9.95
CA THR A 206 -23.23 -40.17 10.80
C THR A 206 -23.63 -41.65 10.67
N ARG A 207 -22.94 -42.42 9.82
CA ARG A 207 -23.18 -43.85 9.64
C ARG A 207 -22.33 -44.67 10.62
N GLU A 208 -23.00 -45.40 11.51
CA GLU A 208 -22.38 -46.20 12.59
C GLU A 208 -21.52 -47.39 12.10
N ASP A 209 -21.49 -47.69 10.80
CA ASP A 209 -20.79 -48.88 10.27
C ASP A 209 -19.38 -48.61 9.72
N ASN A 210 -18.81 -47.42 9.94
CA ASN A 210 -17.43 -47.14 9.52
C ASN A 210 -16.41 -47.59 10.58
N VAL A 211 -16.20 -48.90 10.70
CA VAL A 211 -15.04 -49.45 11.43
C VAL A 211 -13.88 -49.61 10.44
N ALA A 212 -12.71 -49.13 10.87
CA ALA A 212 -11.45 -48.96 10.12
C ALA A 212 -10.92 -50.22 9.41
#